data_AF-A0A1S9CT67-F1
#
_entry.id   AF-A0A1S9CT67-F1
#
_cell.length_a   1.000
_cell.length_b   1.000
_cell.length_c   1.000
_cell.angle_alpha   90.00
_cell.angle_beta   90.00
_cell.angle_gamma   90.00
#
_symmetry.space_group_name_H-M   'P 1'
#
loop_
_entity.id
_entity.type
_entity.pdbx_description
1 polymer ?
#
loop_
_entity_poly.entity_id
_entity_poly.type
_entity_poly.pdbx_seq_one_letter_code
_entity_poly.pdbx_strand_id
1 'polypeptide(L)'
;MPDIMTHYFFGLDATNEIKHSILYQYIKDNRPTFFVGLQGPDPMYYHGLLKKNSNSHIGTLMHTENTDKFIKSLLKYHSTLEPNSAEAKCTIAYISGFLCHFILDVTTHPYVFYIGGRYQKEIPKTHKYKGLQEIVVC
;
A
#
# COMPACT_ATOMS: atom_id res chain seq x y z
N MET A 1 9.20 6.96 -3.96
CA MET A 1 7.74 6.75 -3.99
C MET A 1 7.08 7.69 -2.99
N PRO A 2 5.76 7.87 -3.00
CA PRO A 2 5.04 8.13 -1.75
C PRO A 2 5.66 7.27 -0.63
N ASP A 3 5.88 7.87 0.53
CA ASP A 3 6.44 7.18 1.70
C ASP A 3 5.39 7.28 2.82
N ILE A 4 5.70 6.76 4.00
CA ILE A 4 4.84 6.64 5.18
C ILE A 4 3.89 7.82 5.35
N MET A 5 4.42 9.05 5.29
CA MET A 5 3.64 10.28 5.49
C MET A 5 2.69 10.59 4.32
N THR A 6 3.12 10.37 3.08
CA THR A 6 2.29 10.63 1.90
C THR A 6 1.10 9.68 1.86
N HIS A 7 1.31 8.40 2.17
CA HIS A 7 0.21 7.44 2.30
C HIS A 7 -0.74 7.78 3.44
N TYR A 8 -0.19 8.23 4.57
CA TYR A 8 -0.97 8.69 5.71
C TYR A 8 -1.90 9.85 5.34
N PHE A 9 -1.35 10.92 4.74
CA PHE A 9 -2.14 12.09 4.34
C PHE A 9 -3.18 11.75 3.28
N PHE A 10 -2.80 10.96 2.27
CA PHE A 10 -3.75 10.50 1.25
C PHE A 10 -4.93 9.73 1.85
N GLY A 11 -4.67 8.84 2.82
CA GLY A 11 -5.72 8.11 3.53
C GLY A 11 -6.64 9.02 4.37
N LEU A 12 -6.09 10.07 5.00
CA LEU A 12 -6.90 11.06 5.72
C LEU A 12 -7.80 11.85 4.77
N ASP A 13 -7.28 12.31 3.64
CA ASP A 13 -8.04 13.04 2.64
C ASP A 13 -9.14 12.15 2.05
N ALA A 14 -8.79 10.92 1.64
CA ALA A 14 -9.75 9.96 1.09
C ALA A 14 -10.88 9.61 2.08
N THR A 15 -10.57 9.47 3.37
CA THR A 15 -11.59 9.17 4.39
C THR A 15 -12.47 10.37 4.73
N ASN A 16 -11.97 11.60 4.58
CA ASN A 16 -12.76 12.81 4.76
C ASN A 16 -13.87 12.93 3.70
N GLU A 17 -13.62 12.51 2.47
CA GLU A 17 -14.62 12.50 1.38
C GLU A 17 -15.80 11.55 1.67
N ILE A 18 -15.58 10.52 2.49
CA ILE A 18 -16.61 9.53 2.85
C ILE A 18 -17.13 9.68 4.29
N LYS A 19 -16.91 10.82 4.96
CA LYS A 19 -17.19 11.04 6.40
C LYS A 19 -18.61 10.73 6.87
N HIS A 20 -19.59 10.73 5.96
CA HIS A 20 -21.00 10.44 6.26
C HIS A 20 -21.39 8.98 6.00
N SER A 21 -20.47 8.15 5.51
CA SER A 21 -20.71 6.74 5.21
C SER A 21 -20.60 5.86 6.46
N ILE A 22 -21.23 4.68 6.41
CA ILE A 22 -21.02 3.62 7.41
C ILE A 22 -19.57 3.12 7.42
N LEU A 23 -18.92 3.09 6.25
CA LEU A 23 -17.53 2.69 6.11
C LEU A 23 -16.60 3.62 6.91
N TYR A 24 -16.85 4.93 6.87
CA TYR A 24 -16.09 5.88 7.68
C TYR A 24 -16.21 5.57 9.18
N GLN A 25 -17.40 5.17 9.67
CA GLN A 25 -17.54 4.78 11.07
C GLN A 25 -16.68 3.55 11.40
N TYR A 26 -16.69 2.53 10.54
CA TYR A 26 -15.83 1.34 10.74
C TYR A 26 -14.34 1.69 10.73
N ILE A 27 -13.91 2.58 9.83
CA ILE A 27 -12.53 3.08 9.76
C ILE A 27 -12.19 3.90 11.02
N LYS A 28 -13.09 4.79 11.45
CA LYS A 28 -12.91 5.64 12.63
C LYS A 28 -12.75 4.80 13.90
N ASP A 29 -13.56 3.77 14.06
CA ASP A 29 -13.52 2.87 15.21
C ASP A 29 -12.30 1.92 15.17
N ASN A 30 -11.70 1.70 13.99
CA ASN A 30 -10.54 0.83 13.77
C ASN A 30 -9.35 1.58 13.15
N ARG A 31 -9.12 2.84 13.54
CA ARG A 31 -8.08 3.71 12.96
C ARG A 31 -6.68 3.08 12.93
N PRO A 32 -6.18 2.43 14.00
CA PRO A 32 -4.86 1.80 13.96
C PRO A 32 -4.74 0.78 12.83
N THR A 33 -5.77 -0.04 12.63
CA THR A 33 -5.83 -1.05 11.58
C THR A 33 -5.85 -0.42 10.18
N PHE A 34 -6.65 0.65 10.00
CA PHE A 34 -6.63 1.43 8.77
C PHE A 34 -5.24 2.00 8.47
N PHE A 35 -4.56 2.56 9.47
CA PHE A 35 -3.21 3.11 9.31
C PHE A 35 -2.17 2.06 8.97
N VAL A 36 -2.25 0.85 9.53
CA VAL A 36 -1.42 -0.28 9.10
C VAL A 36 -1.71 -0.61 7.63
N GLY A 37 -2.98 -0.62 7.23
CA GLY A 37 -3.37 -0.78 5.84
C GLY A 37 -2.77 0.28 4.92
N LEU A 38 -2.72 1.55 5.33
CA LEU A 38 -2.12 2.65 4.54
C LEU A 38 -0.64 2.44 4.24
N GLN A 39 0.08 1.66 5.06
CA GLN A 39 1.48 1.37 4.79
C GLN A 39 1.66 0.24 3.78
N GLY A 40 0.61 -0.54 3.51
CA GLY A 40 0.67 -1.68 2.61
C GLY A 40 1.84 -2.62 2.97
N PRO A 41 2.62 -3.10 1.98
CA PRO A 41 3.79 -3.93 2.20
C PRO A 41 5.08 -3.12 2.50
N ASP A 42 5.05 -1.78 2.46
CA ASP A 42 6.25 -0.94 2.64
C ASP A 42 7.07 -1.18 3.91
N PRO A 43 6.46 -1.51 5.07
CA PRO A 43 7.22 -1.83 6.28
C PRO A 43 8.26 -2.94 6.08
N MET A 44 8.08 -3.83 5.08
CA MET A 44 9.03 -4.88 4.75
C MET A 44 10.37 -4.35 4.23
N TYR A 45 10.41 -3.14 3.64
CA TYR A 45 11.66 -2.49 3.20
C TYR A 45 12.50 -1.97 4.36
N TYR A 46 11.87 -1.66 5.48
CA TYR A 46 12.54 -1.20 6.71
C TYR A 46 12.84 -2.37 7.66
N HIS A 47 12.39 -3.59 7.33
CA HIS A 47 12.69 -4.77 8.11
C HIS A 47 14.16 -5.15 7.96
N GLY A 48 14.88 -5.17 9.08
CA GLY A 48 16.24 -5.68 9.10
C GLY A 48 17.30 -4.67 8.63
N LEU A 49 17.06 -3.36 8.76
CA LEU A 49 18.09 -2.32 8.53
C LEU A 49 19.40 -2.56 9.33
N LEU A 50 19.37 -3.43 10.35
CA LEU A 50 20.50 -3.86 11.18
C LEU A 50 20.77 -5.38 11.15
N LYS A 51 20.10 -6.17 10.29
CA LYS A 51 20.22 -7.64 10.22
C LYS A 51 20.48 -8.10 8.79
N LYS A 52 21.25 -9.19 8.62
CA LYS A 52 21.61 -9.77 7.30
C LYS A 52 20.42 -10.22 6.45
N ASN A 53 19.24 -10.42 7.06
CA ASN A 53 18.04 -10.92 6.40
C ASN A 53 17.02 -9.79 6.26
N SER A 54 17.05 -9.13 5.11
CA SER A 54 16.04 -8.14 4.73
C SER A 54 14.79 -8.86 4.21
N ASN A 55 13.61 -8.40 4.62
CA ASN A 55 12.33 -8.84 4.03
C ASN A 55 11.94 -7.98 2.82
N SER A 56 12.82 -7.11 2.34
CA SER A 56 12.56 -6.23 1.20
C SER A 56 12.06 -6.99 -0.03
N HIS A 57 12.57 -8.20 -0.28
CA HIS A 57 12.08 -9.03 -1.39
C HIS A 57 10.59 -9.40 -1.26
N ILE A 58 10.10 -9.62 -0.03
CA ILE A 58 8.68 -9.87 0.23
C ILE A 58 7.88 -8.59 -0.08
N GLY A 59 8.37 -7.43 0.37
CA GLY A 59 7.80 -6.14 0.03
C GLY A 59 7.69 -5.95 -1.49
N THR A 60 8.76 -6.26 -2.21
CA THR A 60 8.79 -6.20 -3.69
C THR A 60 7.78 -7.15 -4.30
N LEU A 61 7.75 -8.42 -3.89
CA LEU A 61 6.79 -9.39 -4.42
C LEU A 61 5.33 -8.95 -4.21
N MET A 62 4.99 -8.46 -3.02
CA MET A 62 3.66 -7.95 -2.72
C MET A 62 3.29 -6.72 -3.55
N HIS A 63 4.30 -5.97 -4.00
CA HIS A 63 4.17 -4.79 -4.84
C HIS A 63 4.23 -5.05 -6.33
N THR A 64 4.71 -6.22 -6.79
CA THR A 64 4.98 -6.49 -8.22
C THR A 64 4.20 -7.68 -8.75
N GLU A 65 3.75 -8.58 -7.87
CA GLU A 65 3.20 -9.88 -8.26
C GLU A 65 1.89 -10.16 -7.54
N ASN A 66 0.85 -10.49 -8.32
CA ASN A 66 -0.42 -11.00 -7.81
C ASN A 66 -1.11 -10.07 -6.78
N THR A 67 -0.84 -8.75 -6.81
CA THR A 67 -1.49 -7.74 -5.96
C THR A 67 -3.02 -7.84 -6.06
N ASP A 68 -3.53 -8.07 -7.28
CA ASP A 68 -4.94 -8.28 -7.55
C ASP A 68 -5.49 -9.52 -6.82
N LYS A 69 -4.74 -10.62 -6.79
CA LYS A 69 -5.13 -11.85 -6.07
C LYS A 69 -5.12 -11.63 -4.56
N PHE A 70 -4.17 -10.86 -4.05
CA PHE A 70 -4.13 -10.49 -2.64
C PHE A 70 -5.37 -9.68 -2.24
N ILE A 71 -5.70 -8.63 -2.99
CA ILE A 71 -6.91 -7.82 -2.74
C ILE A 71 -8.18 -8.68 -2.84
N LYS A 72 -8.30 -9.53 -3.86
CA LYS A 72 -9.42 -10.48 -4.00
C LYS A 72 -9.50 -11.44 -2.80
N SER A 73 -8.37 -11.92 -2.30
CA SER A 73 -8.31 -12.80 -1.14
C SER A 73 -8.80 -12.09 0.12
N LEU A 74 -8.39 -10.83 0.36
CA LEU A 74 -8.87 -10.03 1.48
C LEU A 74 -10.39 -9.81 1.43
N LEU A 75 -10.92 -9.47 0.26
CA LEU A 75 -12.36 -9.27 0.07
C LEU A 75 -13.14 -10.58 0.25
N LYS A 76 -12.59 -11.70 -0.26
CA LYS A 76 -13.15 -13.03 -0.05
C LYS A 76 -13.15 -13.39 1.44
N TYR A 77 -12.05 -13.15 2.15
CA TYR A 77 -11.99 -13.36 3.60
C TYR A 77 -13.08 -12.56 4.33
N HIS A 78 -13.17 -11.25 4.06
CA HIS A 78 -14.21 -10.40 4.63
C HIS A 78 -15.63 -10.94 4.36
N SER A 79 -15.89 -11.48 3.17
CA SER A 79 -17.22 -12.05 2.84
C SER A 79 -17.60 -13.30 3.63
N THR A 80 -16.63 -13.95 4.30
CA THR A 80 -16.89 -15.11 5.17
C THR A 80 -17.16 -14.73 6.62
N LEU A 81 -16.95 -13.45 6.99
CA LEU A 81 -17.12 -12.97 8.35
C LEU A 81 -18.58 -12.61 8.62
N GLU A 82 -19.00 -12.78 9.88
CA GLU A 82 -20.32 -12.37 10.33
C GLU A 82 -20.54 -10.87 10.09
N PRO A 83 -21.63 -10.47 9.40
CA PRO A 83 -21.91 -9.07 9.12
C PRO A 83 -21.93 -8.23 10.39
N ASN A 84 -21.31 -7.05 10.34
CA ASN A 84 -21.18 -6.11 11.47
C ASN A 84 -20.40 -6.61 12.70
N SER A 85 -19.81 -7.81 12.66
CA SER A 85 -18.89 -8.27 13.71
C SER A 85 -17.70 -7.32 13.86
N ALA A 86 -17.07 -7.32 15.03
CA ALA A 86 -15.85 -6.54 15.28
C ALA A 86 -14.74 -6.91 14.28
N GLU A 87 -14.63 -8.20 13.94
CA GLU A 87 -13.65 -8.69 12.98
C GLU A 87 -13.94 -8.21 11.55
N ALA A 88 -15.20 -8.24 11.09
CA ALA A 88 -15.57 -7.72 9.79
C ALA A 88 -15.24 -6.22 9.66
N LYS A 89 -15.57 -5.43 10.69
CA LYS A 89 -15.27 -3.98 10.75
C LYS A 89 -13.78 -3.69 10.76
N CYS A 90 -13.00 -4.46 11.52
CA CYS A 90 -11.54 -4.35 11.56
C CYS A 90 -10.93 -4.71 10.20
N THR A 91 -11.38 -5.82 9.60
CA THR A 91 -10.93 -6.32 8.30
C THR A 91 -11.21 -5.31 7.19
N ILE A 92 -12.42 -4.74 7.11
CA ILE A 92 -12.75 -3.77 6.07
C ILE A 92 -11.98 -2.44 6.26
N ALA A 93 -11.65 -2.06 7.50
CA ALA A 93 -10.79 -0.92 7.77
C ALA A 93 -9.35 -1.16 7.25
N TYR A 94 -8.78 -2.35 7.49
CA TYR A 94 -7.49 -2.73 6.90
C TYR A 94 -7.52 -2.65 5.38
N ILE A 95 -8.52 -3.29 4.76
CA ILE A 95 -8.70 -3.32 3.30
C ILE A 95 -8.80 -1.92 2.73
N SER A 96 -9.55 -1.03 3.39
CA SER A 96 -9.70 0.36 2.94
C SER A 96 -8.35 1.11 2.96
N GLY A 97 -7.53 0.89 3.99
CA GLY A 97 -6.18 1.45 4.05
C GLY A 97 -5.28 0.90 2.95
N PHE A 98 -5.30 -0.42 2.75
CA PHE A 98 -4.50 -1.08 1.72
C PHE A 98 -4.88 -0.62 0.30
N LEU A 99 -6.18 -0.42 0.05
CA LEU A 99 -6.64 0.14 -1.23
C LEU A 99 -6.17 1.58 -1.43
N CYS A 100 -6.16 2.40 -0.37
CA CYS A 100 -5.62 3.76 -0.48
C CYS A 100 -4.13 3.74 -0.85
N HIS A 101 -3.35 2.86 -0.21
CA HIS A 101 -1.94 2.64 -0.54
C HIS A 101 -1.76 2.25 -2.02
N PHE A 102 -2.43 1.18 -2.43
CA PHE A 102 -2.38 0.65 -3.80
C PHE A 102 -2.77 1.70 -4.85
N ILE A 103 -3.89 2.41 -4.65
CA ILE A 103 -4.38 3.43 -5.60
C ILE A 103 -3.39 4.58 -5.75
N LEU A 104 -2.84 5.08 -4.63
CA LEU A 104 -1.87 6.17 -4.67
C LEU A 104 -0.62 5.76 -5.46
N ASP A 105 -0.15 4.54 -5.23
CA ASP A 105 1.04 3.99 -5.89
C ASP A 105 0.85 3.82 -7.38
N VAL A 106 -0.21 3.14 -7.82
CA VAL A 106 -0.53 2.99 -9.25
C VAL A 106 -0.62 4.36 -9.95
N THR A 107 -1.14 5.36 -9.26
CA THR A 107 -1.35 6.71 -9.83
C THR A 107 -0.06 7.53 -9.86
N THR A 108 0.76 7.47 -8.82
CA THR A 108 1.88 8.40 -8.62
C THR A 108 3.17 7.91 -9.29
N HIS A 109 3.41 6.60 -9.36
CA HIS A 109 4.65 6.08 -9.94
C HIS A 109 4.91 6.45 -11.39
N PRO A 110 3.93 6.32 -12.31
CA PRO A 110 4.16 6.68 -13.70
C PRO A 110 4.62 8.13 -13.83
N TYR A 111 4.06 9.03 -13.02
CA TYR A 111 4.40 10.44 -12.98
C TYR A 111 5.80 10.70 -12.40
N VAL A 112 6.13 10.11 -11.25
CA VAL A 112 7.46 10.23 -10.64
C VAL A 112 8.54 9.71 -11.58
N PHE A 113 8.29 8.60 -12.28
CA PHE A 113 9.21 8.04 -13.27
C PHE A 113 9.35 8.89 -14.52
N TYR A 114 8.28 9.58 -14.92
CA TYR A 114 8.33 10.50 -16.04
C TYR A 114 9.26 11.68 -15.74
N ILE A 115 9.17 12.26 -14.53
CA ILE A 115 9.98 13.42 -14.13
C ILE A 115 11.40 13.03 -13.70
N GLY A 116 11.52 12.02 -12.85
CA GLY A 116 12.79 11.59 -12.25
C GLY A 116 13.67 10.74 -13.17
N GLY A 117 13.15 10.33 -14.33
CA GLY A 117 13.82 9.42 -15.26
C GLY A 117 13.54 7.94 -14.96
N ARG A 118 13.88 7.06 -15.90
CA ARG A 118 13.72 5.60 -15.80
C ARG A 118 15.06 4.88 -15.92
N TYR A 119 15.37 4.01 -14.96
CA TYR A 119 16.44 3.04 -14.98
C TYR A 119 16.11 1.94 -15.98
N GLN A 120 17.04 1.71 -16.89
CA GLN A 120 16.99 0.62 -17.85
C GLN A 120 18.34 -0.10 -17.78
N LYS A 121 18.32 -1.36 -17.36
CA LYS A 121 19.53 -2.17 -17.12
C LYS A 121 20.51 -2.11 -18.29
N GLU A 122 19.99 -2.17 -19.51
CA GLU A 122 20.75 -2.18 -20.76
C GLU A 122 21.28 -0.80 -21.20
N ILE A 123 20.90 0.29 -20.53
CA ILE A 123 21.28 1.66 -20.93
C ILE A 123 22.12 2.32 -19.83
N PRO A 124 23.48 2.38 -19.96
CA PRO A 124 24.38 2.89 -18.92
C PRO A 124 24.06 4.30 -18.40
N LYS A 125 23.65 5.22 -19.28
CA LYS A 125 23.26 6.60 -18.89
C LYS A 125 22.08 6.67 -17.92
N THR A 126 21.31 5.59 -17.79
CA THR A 126 20.15 5.50 -16.88
C THR A 126 20.49 4.91 -15.52
N HIS A 127 21.70 4.39 -15.32
CA HIS A 127 22.12 3.77 -14.05
C HIS A 127 22.15 4.75 -12.88
N LYS A 128 22.27 6.06 -13.15
CA LYS A 128 22.10 7.11 -12.15
C LYS A 128 20.70 7.17 -11.51
N TYR A 129 19.71 6.50 -12.12
CA TYR A 129 18.34 6.38 -11.59
C TYR A 129 18.08 5.06 -10.86
N LYS A 130 19.10 4.19 -10.74
CA LYS A 130 19.01 2.91 -10.03
C LYS A 130 18.71 3.14 -8.54
N GLY A 131 17.77 2.39 -7.97
CA GLY A 131 17.31 2.57 -6.58
C GLY A 131 16.15 3.55 -6.39
N LEU A 132 15.89 4.47 -7.33
CA LEU A 132 14.67 5.29 -7.33
C LEU A 132 13.42 4.50 -7.75
N GLN A 133 13.59 3.24 -8.15
CA GLN A 133 12.66 2.50 -9.03
C GLN A 133 12.61 1.00 -8.75
N GLU A 134 13.32 0.49 -7.74
CA GLU A 134 13.30 -0.94 -7.38
C GLU A 134 12.00 -1.35 -6.66
N ILE A 135 11.02 -0.45 -6.58
CA ILE A 135 9.74 -0.67 -5.91
C ILE A 135 8.64 -0.24 -6.87
N VAL A 136 8.31 -0.97 -7.93
CA VAL A 136 7.01 -0.80 -8.64
C VAL A 136 6.74 -2.06 -9.46
N VAL A 137 5.60 -2.72 -9.28
CA VAL A 137 4.47 -2.73 -10.25
C VAL A 137 3.20 -3.23 -9.56
N CYS A 138 2.39 -2.34 -9.00
CA CYS A 138 1.05 -2.71 -8.56
C CYS A 138 0.28 -3.55 -9.58
#